data_AF-A0A3D0VS23-F1
#
_entry.id   AF-A0A3D0VS23-F1
#
_cell.length_a   1.000
_cell.length_b   1.000
_cell.length_c   1.000
_cell.angle_alpha   90.00
_cell.angle_beta   90.00
_cell.angle_gamma   90.00
#
_symmetry.space_group_name_H-M   'P 1'
#
loop_
_entity.id
_entity.type
_entity.pdbx_description
1 polymer ?
#
loop_
_entity_poly.entity_id
_entity_poly.type
_entity_poly.pdbx_seq_one_letter_code
_entity_poly.pdbx_strand_id
1 'polypeptide(L)'
;MKLISHYNEDLEKILTAVFGFVGIAAIFINLDIKGYGNENWLDAIKDIAGLIVVLAVFLAAIRISQKSETHYEMARNALQQLQAKHPQILMGPRYNREGYDPEKGKGLEYLFVTNDNKKSTMRTKLVPMQPLEDGDLYICISKQTLADALNYGKGTVEIQDLTTIKEAVKKAVSYALAKYKGHYDISTESVSDDVVMAVSFKINNKFKRKYAKAIYDCTEAATIKLLEFRKPK
;
A
#
# COMPACT_ATOMS: atom_id res chain seq x y z
N MET A 1 -7.82 9.46 -15.89
CA MET A 1 -6.55 10.14 -16.18
C MET A 1 -5.80 10.31 -14.87
N LYS A 2 -4.67 9.60 -14.70
CA LYS A 2 -3.83 9.63 -13.49
C LYS A 2 -3.03 10.93 -13.51
N LEU A 3 -3.32 11.84 -12.61
CA LEU A 3 -2.46 12.98 -12.32
C LEU A 3 -1.92 12.86 -10.89
N ILE A 4 -0.63 12.48 -10.85
CA ILE A 4 0.41 13.08 -10.01
C ILE A 4 0.31 12.83 -8.48
N SER A 5 0.82 11.69 -8.02
CA SER A 5 1.30 11.54 -6.62
C SER A 5 2.65 12.22 -6.35
N HIS A 6 3.23 12.85 -7.38
CA HIS A 6 4.42 13.73 -7.28
C HIS A 6 4.05 15.20 -6.97
N TYR A 7 2.76 15.51 -6.79
CA TYR A 7 2.23 16.88 -6.73
C TYR A 7 2.35 17.51 -5.33
N ASN A 8 2.71 16.75 -4.30
CA ASN A 8 2.65 17.25 -2.92
C ASN A 8 3.99 17.83 -2.44
N GLU A 9 5.09 17.09 -2.45
CA GLU A 9 6.31 17.58 -1.79
C GLU A 9 6.98 18.75 -2.50
N ASP A 10 7.01 18.74 -3.84
CA ASP A 10 7.66 19.80 -4.61
C ASP A 10 6.79 21.07 -4.68
N LEU A 11 5.48 20.92 -4.82
CA LEU A 11 4.56 22.06 -4.80
C LEU A 11 4.51 22.73 -3.43
N GLU A 12 4.55 21.95 -2.33
CA GLU A 12 4.59 22.48 -0.96
C GLU A 12 5.86 23.31 -0.70
N LYS A 13 7.03 22.81 -1.15
CA LYS A 13 8.29 23.56 -1.09
C LYS A 13 8.24 24.83 -1.92
N ILE A 14 7.67 24.75 -3.12
CA ILE A 14 7.52 25.90 -4.02
C ILE A 14 6.57 26.94 -3.42
N LEU A 15 5.39 26.54 -2.93
CA LEU A 15 4.43 27.45 -2.28
C LEU A 15 5.02 28.11 -1.04
N THR A 16 5.70 27.34 -0.18
CA THR A 16 6.34 27.88 1.02
C THR A 16 7.45 28.86 0.67
N ALA A 17 8.27 28.55 -0.34
CA ALA A 17 9.33 29.44 -0.83
C ALA A 17 8.75 30.72 -1.45
N VAL A 18 7.68 30.62 -2.24
CA VAL A 18 7.01 31.76 -2.88
C VAL A 18 6.36 32.66 -1.81
N PHE A 19 5.57 32.11 -0.88
CA PHE A 19 4.94 32.90 0.17
C PHE A 19 5.97 33.51 1.13
N GLY A 20 7.03 32.78 1.47
CA GLY A 20 8.14 33.31 2.26
C GLY A 20 8.84 34.47 1.55
N PHE A 21 9.15 34.32 0.26
CA PHE A 21 9.80 35.36 -0.53
C PHE A 21 8.92 36.61 -0.68
N VAL A 22 7.64 36.45 -1.03
CA VAL A 22 6.69 37.56 -1.15
C VAL A 22 6.51 38.27 0.18
N GLY A 23 6.39 37.52 1.29
CA GLY A 23 6.29 38.10 2.63
C GLY A 23 7.52 38.92 3.01
N ILE A 24 8.72 38.38 2.81
CA ILE A 24 9.98 39.08 3.09
C ILE A 24 10.13 40.32 2.20
N ALA A 25 9.84 40.20 0.90
CA ALA A 25 9.90 41.32 -0.03
C ALA A 25 8.94 42.45 0.37
N ALA A 26 7.72 42.12 0.80
CA ALA A 26 6.75 43.11 1.28
C ALA A 26 7.26 43.85 2.52
N ILE A 27 7.93 43.15 3.45
CA ILE A 27 8.52 43.77 4.65
C ILE A 27 9.64 44.73 4.28
N PHE A 28 10.53 44.36 3.36
CA PHE A 28 11.62 45.24 2.90
C PHE A 28 11.11 46.45 2.13
N ILE A 29 10.10 46.29 1.26
CA ILE A 29 9.45 47.41 0.55
C ILE A 29 8.79 48.36 1.56
N ASN A 30 8.12 47.83 2.59
CA ASN A 30 7.50 48.64 3.63
C ASN A 30 8.53 49.42 4.46
N LEU A 31 9.68 48.81 4.75
CA LEU A 31 10.80 49.46 5.44
C LEU A 31 11.41 50.58 4.59
N ASP A 32 11.57 50.37 3.28
CA ASP A 32 12.09 51.38 2.35
C ASP A 32 11.16 52.59 2.23
N ILE A 33 9.83 52.36 2.17
CA ILE A 33 8.82 53.43 2.13
C ILE A 33 8.76 54.21 3.45
N LYS A 34 8.84 53.53 4.61
CA LYS A 34 8.74 54.17 5.93
C LYS A 34 10.05 54.79 6.41
N GLY A 35 11.18 54.43 5.81
CA GLY A 35 12.53 54.88 6.17
C GLY A 35 13.15 54.09 7.33
N TYR A 36 14.48 54.17 7.44
CA TYR A 36 15.31 53.32 8.32
C TYR A 36 15.40 53.76 9.79
N GLY A 37 14.32 54.31 10.35
CA GLY A 37 14.27 54.67 11.77
C GLY A 37 14.25 53.44 12.69
N ASN A 38 14.75 53.58 13.92
CA ASN A 38 14.78 52.48 14.90
C ASN A 38 13.38 51.87 15.15
N GLU A 39 12.33 52.69 15.15
CA GLU A 39 10.94 52.24 15.31
C GLU A 39 10.49 51.36 14.14
N ASN A 40 10.80 51.77 12.91
CA ASN A 40 10.45 51.01 11.70
C ASN A 40 11.23 49.69 11.58
N TRP A 41 12.48 49.67 12.07
CA TRP A 41 13.26 48.44 12.18
C TRP A 41 12.64 47.44 13.17
N LEU A 42 12.18 47.92 14.32
CA LEU A 42 11.49 47.07 15.31
C LEU A 42 10.17 46.52 14.74
N ASP A 43 9.41 47.33 14.01
CA ASP A 43 8.21 46.90 13.31
C ASP A 43 8.51 45.81 12.26
N ALA A 44 9.55 46.00 11.44
CA ALA A 44 9.94 44.99 10.45
C ALA A 44 10.40 43.67 11.10
N ILE A 45 11.12 43.72 12.23
CA ILE A 45 11.51 42.53 12.99
C ILE A 45 10.26 41.80 13.52
N LYS A 46 9.27 42.55 14.03
CA LYS A 46 8.00 42.00 14.51
C LYS A 46 7.25 41.30 13.36
N ASP A 47 7.22 41.90 12.18
CA ASP A 47 6.57 41.32 11.00
C ASP A 47 7.28 40.04 10.53
N ILE A 48 8.62 40.02 10.53
CA ILE A 48 9.41 38.81 10.25
C ILE A 48 9.11 37.71 11.27
N ALA A 49 9.07 38.05 12.56
CA ALA A 49 8.72 37.09 13.61
C ALA A 49 7.31 36.51 13.41
N GLY A 50 6.34 37.35 13.02
CA GLY A 50 4.99 36.92 12.65
C GLY A 50 5.01 35.94 11.47
N LEU A 51 5.75 36.25 10.40
CA LEU A 51 5.89 35.37 9.24
C LEU A 51 6.50 34.01 9.62
N ILE A 52 7.53 33.99 10.47
CA ILE A 52 8.17 32.76 10.96
C ILE A 52 7.18 31.89 11.75
N VAL A 53 6.37 32.50 12.63
CA VAL A 53 5.36 31.77 13.40
C VAL A 53 4.31 31.15 12.49
N VAL A 54 3.83 31.87 11.48
CA VAL A 54 2.86 31.35 10.50
C VAL A 54 3.45 30.17 9.72
N LEU A 55 4.70 30.28 9.26
CA LEU A 55 5.40 29.19 8.58
C LEU A 55 5.57 27.97 9.49
N ALA A 56 5.91 28.16 10.76
CA ALA A 56 6.06 27.08 11.74
C ALA A 56 4.73 26.36 12.01
N VAL A 57 3.63 27.11 12.18
CA VAL A 57 2.28 26.54 12.35
C VAL A 57 1.86 25.79 11.10
N PHE A 58 2.12 26.32 9.91
CA PHE A 58 1.81 25.66 8.65
C PHE A 58 2.57 24.34 8.49
N LEU A 59 3.88 24.33 8.79
CA LEU A 59 4.70 23.11 8.80
C LEU A 59 4.22 22.09 9.83
N ALA A 60 3.82 22.54 11.03
CA ALA A 60 3.26 21.66 12.05
C ALA A 60 1.90 21.08 11.63
N ALA A 61 1.02 21.91 11.06
CA ALA A 61 -0.29 21.48 10.54
C ALA A 61 -0.13 20.47 9.40
N ILE A 62 0.82 20.67 8.49
CA ILE A 62 1.15 19.68 7.44
C ILE A 62 1.66 18.39 8.08
N ARG A 63 2.57 18.48 9.05
CA ARG A 63 3.10 17.30 9.74
C ARG A 63 2.02 16.51 10.49
N ILE A 64 1.00 17.19 10.99
CA ILE A 64 -0.19 16.58 11.63
C ILE A 64 -1.18 16.04 10.58
N SER A 65 -1.34 16.75 9.46
CA SER A 65 -2.23 16.36 8.35
C SER A 65 -1.67 15.21 7.51
N GLN A 66 -0.35 15.01 7.52
CA GLN A 66 0.30 13.75 7.20
C GLN A 66 -0.01 12.75 8.33
N LYS A 67 -1.29 12.45 8.54
CA LYS A 67 -1.71 11.19 9.17
C LYS A 67 -0.93 10.12 8.46
N SER A 68 0.01 9.51 9.17
CA SER A 68 0.91 8.52 8.63
C SER A 68 0.06 7.48 7.92
N GLU A 69 0.17 7.38 6.59
CA GLU A 69 -0.48 6.32 5.82
C GLU A 69 -0.22 5.01 6.56
N THR A 70 -1.30 4.38 6.99
CA THR A 70 -1.21 3.19 7.83
C THR A 70 -0.59 2.06 7.00
N HIS A 71 0.00 1.06 7.66
CA HIS A 71 0.50 -0.13 6.95
C HIS A 71 -0.60 -0.75 6.09
N TYR A 72 -1.81 -0.77 6.64
CA TYR A 72 -3.02 -1.18 5.95
C TYR A 72 -3.26 -0.42 4.65
N GLU A 73 -3.28 0.92 4.68
CA GLU A 73 -3.54 1.75 3.50
C GLU A 73 -2.45 1.60 2.43
N MET A 74 -1.17 1.59 2.84
CA MET A 74 -0.05 1.36 1.93
C MET A 74 -0.16 0.01 1.23
N ALA A 75 -0.46 -1.05 1.99
CA ALA A 75 -0.62 -2.39 1.43
C ALA A 75 -1.87 -2.48 0.54
N ARG A 76 -2.98 -1.89 0.95
CA ARG A 76 -4.23 -1.84 0.18
C ARG A 76 -4.03 -1.15 -1.16
N ASN A 77 -3.35 0.00 -1.17
CA ASN A 77 -3.03 0.74 -2.38
C ASN A 77 -2.12 -0.07 -3.31
N ALA A 78 -1.15 -0.81 -2.76
CA ALA A 78 -0.30 -1.71 -3.55
C ALA A 78 -1.11 -2.84 -4.21
N LEU A 79 -2.01 -3.48 -3.47
CA LEU A 79 -2.85 -4.57 -3.98
C LEU A 79 -3.89 -4.09 -4.99
N GLN A 80 -4.43 -2.88 -4.85
CA GLN A 80 -5.30 -2.26 -5.86
C GLN A 80 -4.55 -2.01 -7.17
N GLN A 81 -3.31 -1.51 -7.09
CA GLN A 81 -2.47 -1.34 -8.27
C GLN A 81 -2.18 -2.67 -8.96
N LEU A 82 -1.92 -3.73 -8.19
CA LEU A 82 -1.70 -5.06 -8.72
C LEU A 82 -2.95 -5.62 -9.40
N GLN A 83 -4.13 -5.45 -8.78
CA GLN A 83 -5.41 -5.86 -9.37
C GLN A 83 -5.67 -5.14 -10.70
N ALA A 84 -5.35 -3.86 -10.80
CA ALA A 84 -5.47 -3.11 -12.04
C ALA A 84 -4.53 -3.62 -13.15
N LYS A 85 -3.37 -4.16 -12.79
CA LYS A 85 -2.41 -4.77 -13.73
C LYS A 85 -2.81 -6.18 -14.17
N HIS A 86 -3.42 -6.96 -13.28
CA HIS A 86 -3.83 -8.35 -13.54
C HIS A 86 -5.36 -8.57 -13.38
N PRO A 87 -6.23 -7.79 -14.06
CA PRO A 87 -7.69 -7.86 -13.89
C PRO A 87 -8.32 -9.18 -14.38
N GLN A 88 -7.57 -10.01 -15.13
CA GLN A 88 -7.99 -11.32 -15.64
C GLN A 88 -7.96 -12.44 -14.60
N ILE A 89 -7.36 -12.18 -13.44
CA ILE A 89 -7.22 -13.17 -12.37
C ILE A 89 -7.40 -12.55 -10.97
N LEU A 90 -7.19 -11.25 -10.79
CA LEU A 90 -7.32 -10.59 -9.49
C LEU A 90 -8.61 -9.79 -9.35
N MET A 91 -9.15 -9.80 -8.13
CA MET A 91 -10.31 -9.01 -7.75
C MET A 91 -10.19 -8.53 -6.31
N GLY A 92 -10.46 -7.26 -6.06
CA GLY A 92 -10.29 -6.63 -4.74
C GLY A 92 -9.02 -5.76 -4.67
N PRO A 93 -8.55 -5.39 -3.47
CA PRO A 93 -9.09 -5.71 -2.15
C PRO A 93 -10.57 -5.34 -1.98
N ARG A 94 -11.39 -6.26 -1.47
CA ARG A 94 -12.81 -6.02 -1.14
C ARG A 94 -13.32 -6.99 -0.08
N TYR A 95 -14.39 -6.63 0.62
CA TYR A 95 -15.01 -7.48 1.61
C TYR A 95 -15.57 -8.77 0.99
N ASN A 96 -15.37 -9.90 1.68
CA ASN A 96 -16.17 -11.08 1.39
C ASN A 96 -17.59 -10.86 1.95
N ARG A 97 -18.60 -10.99 1.10
CA ARG A 97 -20.02 -10.79 1.48
C ARG A 97 -20.75 -12.10 1.80
N GLU A 98 -20.07 -13.24 1.66
CA GLU A 98 -20.64 -14.52 2.12
C GLU A 98 -20.80 -14.47 3.65
N GLY A 99 -22.06 -14.46 4.12
CA GLY A 99 -22.39 -14.34 5.54
C GLY A 99 -22.42 -12.90 6.07
N TYR A 100 -22.69 -11.90 5.22
CA TYR A 100 -22.89 -10.52 5.68
C TYR A 100 -24.01 -10.43 6.71
N ASP A 101 -23.64 -10.08 7.94
CA ASP A 101 -24.52 -9.83 9.06
C ASP A 101 -24.34 -8.35 9.46
N PRO A 102 -25.40 -7.50 9.32
CA PRO A 102 -25.32 -6.07 9.64
C PRO A 102 -24.86 -5.79 11.08
N GLU A 103 -25.09 -6.72 12.00
CA GLU A 103 -24.71 -6.59 13.42
C GLU A 103 -23.24 -6.99 13.68
N LYS A 104 -22.63 -7.82 12.83
CA LYS A 104 -21.24 -8.30 12.97
C LYS A 104 -20.21 -7.49 12.17
N GLY A 105 -20.65 -6.44 11.47
CA GLY A 105 -19.79 -5.50 10.77
C GLY A 105 -19.47 -5.89 9.31
N LYS A 106 -18.50 -5.19 8.71
CA LYS A 106 -18.23 -5.22 7.25
C LYS A 106 -17.66 -6.55 6.72
N GLY A 107 -17.34 -7.50 7.61
CA GLY A 107 -16.66 -8.75 7.26
C GLY A 107 -15.16 -8.53 6.97
N LEU A 108 -14.49 -9.59 6.49
CA LEU A 108 -13.06 -9.57 6.20
C LEU A 108 -12.79 -9.17 4.74
N GLU A 109 -11.84 -8.25 4.54
CA GLU A 109 -11.34 -7.80 3.24
C GLU A 109 -10.23 -8.73 2.72
N TYR A 110 -10.28 -9.07 1.42
CA TYR A 110 -9.27 -9.90 0.77
C TYR A 110 -8.98 -9.40 -0.65
N LEU A 111 -7.75 -9.65 -1.11
CA LEU A 111 -7.48 -9.80 -2.54
C LEU A 111 -7.83 -11.24 -2.94
N PHE A 112 -8.63 -11.38 -3.99
CA PHE A 112 -9.11 -12.66 -4.49
C PHE A 112 -8.43 -13.06 -5.80
N VAL A 113 -8.25 -14.36 -5.98
CA VAL A 113 -8.04 -15.00 -7.30
C VAL A 113 -9.40 -15.38 -7.87
N THR A 114 -9.65 -15.08 -9.14
CA THR A 114 -10.89 -15.43 -9.85
C THR A 114 -10.59 -16.20 -11.12
N ASN A 115 -11.59 -16.89 -11.65
CA ASN A 115 -11.50 -17.39 -13.02
C ASN A 115 -11.48 -16.23 -14.05
N ASP A 116 -11.27 -16.57 -15.31
CA ASP A 116 -11.29 -15.68 -16.47
C ASP A 116 -12.67 -15.06 -16.75
N ASN A 117 -13.74 -15.62 -16.17
CA ASN A 117 -15.09 -15.11 -16.30
C ASN A 117 -15.33 -13.96 -15.31
N LYS A 118 -15.36 -12.73 -15.81
CA LYS A 118 -15.63 -11.51 -15.04
C LYS A 118 -16.97 -11.50 -14.28
N LYS A 119 -17.93 -12.34 -14.68
CA LYS A 119 -19.24 -12.48 -14.02
C LYS A 119 -19.28 -13.61 -13.00
N SER A 120 -18.22 -14.41 -12.90
CA SER A 120 -18.15 -15.52 -11.98
C SER A 120 -18.15 -15.05 -10.52
N THR A 121 -18.98 -15.70 -9.71
CA THR A 121 -18.93 -15.57 -8.25
C THR A 121 -17.83 -16.44 -7.63
N MET A 122 -17.24 -17.35 -8.42
CA MET A 122 -16.17 -18.24 -8.00
C MET A 122 -14.88 -17.44 -7.83
N ARG A 123 -14.49 -17.25 -6.58
CA ARG A 123 -13.34 -16.47 -6.15
C ARG A 123 -12.73 -17.12 -4.93
N THR A 124 -11.42 -17.03 -4.80
CA THR A 124 -10.68 -17.66 -3.70
C THR A 124 -9.75 -16.65 -3.08
N LYS A 125 -9.51 -16.78 -1.78
CA LYS A 125 -8.73 -15.80 -1.01
C LYS A 125 -7.25 -15.98 -1.37
N LEU A 126 -6.60 -14.93 -1.89
CA LEU A 126 -5.16 -14.90 -2.14
C LEU A 126 -4.42 -14.24 -0.98
N VAL A 127 -4.85 -13.03 -0.61
CA VAL A 127 -4.23 -12.23 0.44
C VAL A 127 -5.31 -11.71 1.39
N PRO A 128 -5.33 -12.12 2.67
CA PRO A 128 -6.15 -11.47 3.70
C PRO A 128 -5.59 -10.09 4.00
N MET A 129 -6.48 -9.09 4.15
CA MET A 129 -6.06 -7.73 4.43
C MET A 129 -5.71 -7.48 5.89
N GLN A 130 -6.31 -8.23 6.83
CA GLN A 130 -6.21 -7.95 8.26
C GLN A 130 -4.76 -8.10 8.78
N PRO A 131 -4.00 -9.15 8.43
CA PRO A 131 -2.60 -9.25 8.85
C PRO A 131 -1.72 -8.09 8.36
N LEU A 132 -2.11 -7.41 7.27
CA LEU A 132 -1.34 -6.27 6.75
C LEU A 132 -1.39 -5.04 7.67
N GLU A 133 -2.36 -4.98 8.60
CA GLU A 133 -2.38 -3.95 9.66
C GLU A 133 -1.12 -4.03 10.52
N ASP A 134 -0.71 -5.26 10.85
CA ASP A 134 0.48 -5.56 11.67
C ASP A 134 1.77 -5.66 10.83
N GLY A 135 1.67 -5.50 9.50
CA GLY A 135 2.81 -5.65 8.60
C GLY A 135 3.06 -7.09 8.15
N ASP A 136 2.11 -7.98 8.37
CA ASP A 136 2.19 -9.39 7.98
C ASP A 136 1.53 -9.63 6.61
N LEU A 137 2.29 -10.23 5.69
CA LEU A 137 1.78 -10.69 4.39
C LEU A 137 1.59 -12.20 4.40
N TYR A 138 0.35 -12.65 4.24
CA TYR A 138 0.03 -14.06 4.05
C TYR A 138 -0.39 -14.31 2.60
N ILE A 139 0.23 -15.31 1.97
CA ILE A 139 -0.15 -15.80 0.63
C ILE A 139 -0.89 -17.12 0.79
N CYS A 140 -2.17 -17.13 0.42
CA CYS A 140 -3.06 -18.27 0.60
C CYS A 140 -3.35 -18.99 -0.73
N ILE A 141 -3.21 -20.31 -0.74
CA ILE A 141 -3.58 -21.20 -1.85
C ILE A 141 -4.28 -22.42 -1.27
N SER A 142 -5.57 -22.55 -1.55
CA SER A 142 -6.39 -23.68 -1.11
C SER A 142 -6.74 -24.59 -2.29
N LYS A 143 -7.34 -25.76 -2.00
CA LYS A 143 -7.93 -26.62 -3.05
C LYS A 143 -8.94 -25.86 -3.91
N GLN A 144 -9.68 -24.92 -3.31
CA GLN A 144 -10.61 -24.07 -4.03
C GLN A 144 -9.89 -23.21 -5.06
N THR A 145 -8.70 -22.68 -4.76
CA THR A 145 -7.92 -21.89 -5.73
C THR A 145 -7.67 -22.67 -7.01
N LEU A 146 -7.32 -23.94 -6.91
CA LEU A 146 -7.11 -24.80 -8.07
C LEU A 146 -8.42 -25.08 -8.81
N ALA A 147 -9.46 -25.50 -8.07
CA ALA A 147 -10.75 -25.87 -8.64
C ALA A 147 -11.43 -24.70 -9.37
N ASP A 148 -11.50 -23.54 -8.71
CA ASP A 148 -12.35 -22.43 -9.09
C ASP A 148 -11.61 -21.33 -9.87
N ALA A 149 -10.35 -21.05 -9.54
CA ALA A 149 -9.61 -19.93 -10.16
C ALA A 149 -8.65 -20.39 -11.27
N LEU A 150 -8.06 -21.59 -11.12
CA LEU A 150 -7.12 -22.19 -12.07
C LEU A 150 -7.76 -23.18 -13.05
N ASN A 151 -9.09 -23.34 -13.00
CA ASN A 151 -9.87 -24.21 -13.90
C ASN A 151 -9.51 -25.70 -13.83
N TYR A 152 -9.10 -26.22 -12.66
CA TYR A 152 -8.90 -27.67 -12.53
C TYR A 152 -10.22 -28.44 -12.54
N GLY A 153 -11.32 -27.81 -12.11
CA GLY A 153 -12.62 -28.45 -11.92
C GLY A 153 -12.84 -28.89 -10.47
N LYS A 154 -14.12 -29.01 -10.08
CA LYS A 154 -14.49 -29.51 -8.75
C LYS A 154 -14.40 -31.03 -8.75
N GLY A 155 -13.59 -31.60 -7.85
CA GLY A 155 -13.42 -33.06 -7.69
C GLY A 155 -12.22 -33.67 -8.43
N THR A 156 -11.52 -32.89 -9.24
CA THR A 156 -10.34 -33.30 -10.03
C THR A 156 -9.03 -32.76 -9.46
N VAL A 157 -9.08 -32.03 -8.35
CA VAL A 157 -7.89 -31.47 -7.70
C VAL A 157 -7.21 -32.57 -6.88
N GLU A 158 -6.09 -33.06 -7.38
CA GLU A 158 -5.24 -33.98 -6.64
C GLU A 158 -4.43 -33.25 -5.57
N ILE A 159 -4.10 -33.97 -4.48
CA ILE A 159 -3.24 -33.41 -3.42
C ILE A 159 -1.86 -33.06 -3.98
N GLN A 160 -1.36 -33.85 -4.92
CA GLN A 160 -0.05 -33.62 -5.55
C GLN A 160 -0.01 -32.32 -6.34
N ASP A 161 -1.05 -32.00 -7.12
CA ASP A 161 -1.18 -30.72 -7.83
C ASP A 161 -1.13 -29.53 -6.86
N LEU A 162 -1.87 -29.63 -5.73
CA LEU A 162 -1.87 -28.58 -4.71
C LEU A 162 -0.46 -28.37 -4.14
N THR A 163 0.24 -29.44 -3.79
CA THR A 163 1.60 -29.35 -3.25
C THR A 163 2.56 -28.73 -4.25
N THR A 164 2.55 -29.18 -5.51
CA THR A 164 3.41 -28.65 -6.57
C THR A 164 3.19 -27.14 -6.77
N ILE A 165 1.94 -26.69 -6.82
CA ILE A 165 1.61 -25.27 -7.00
C ILE A 165 2.03 -24.46 -5.77
N LYS A 166 1.78 -24.96 -4.56
CA LYS A 166 2.22 -24.30 -3.32
C LYS A 166 3.73 -24.11 -3.30
N GLU A 167 4.51 -25.15 -3.63
CA GLU A 167 5.97 -25.07 -3.68
C GLU A 167 6.47 -24.09 -4.74
N ALA A 168 5.88 -24.14 -5.94
CA ALA A 168 6.24 -23.24 -7.04
C ALA A 168 5.98 -21.77 -6.68
N VAL A 169 4.83 -21.48 -6.07
CA VAL A 169 4.47 -20.14 -5.60
C VAL A 169 5.38 -19.72 -4.45
N LYS A 170 5.64 -20.59 -3.48
CA LYS A 170 6.58 -20.33 -2.38
C LYS A 170 7.95 -19.93 -2.92
N LYS A 171 8.47 -20.66 -3.90
CA LYS A 171 9.77 -20.36 -4.54
C LYS A 171 9.76 -19.00 -5.26
N ALA A 172 8.69 -18.69 -5.99
CA ALA A 172 8.54 -17.41 -6.69
C ALA A 172 8.50 -16.23 -5.72
N VAL A 173 7.74 -16.34 -4.63
CA VAL A 173 7.65 -15.30 -3.59
C VAL A 173 8.99 -15.15 -2.86
N SER A 174 9.66 -16.25 -2.50
CA SER A 174 11.01 -16.20 -1.89
C SER A 174 12.02 -15.47 -2.77
N TYR A 175 11.97 -15.68 -4.09
CA TYR A 175 12.84 -14.97 -5.03
C TYR A 175 12.55 -13.46 -5.06
N ALA A 176 11.27 -13.07 -5.06
CA ALA A 176 10.88 -11.65 -4.97
C ALA A 176 11.32 -11.01 -3.64
N LEU A 177 11.18 -11.74 -2.53
CA LEU A 177 11.57 -11.31 -1.19
C LEU A 177 13.07 -11.06 -1.03
N ALA A 178 13.92 -11.73 -1.81
CA ALA A 178 15.39 -11.61 -1.70
C ALA A 178 15.88 -10.15 -1.79
N LYS A 179 15.16 -9.28 -2.51
CA LYS A 179 15.46 -7.83 -2.64
C LYS A 179 15.27 -7.05 -1.33
N TYR A 180 14.55 -7.62 -0.37
CA TYR A 180 14.16 -7.02 0.90
C TYR A 180 14.83 -7.69 2.10
N LYS A 181 15.91 -8.46 1.87
CA LYS A 181 16.65 -9.19 2.90
C LYS A 181 17.02 -8.28 4.08
N GLY A 182 16.78 -8.76 5.30
CA GLY A 182 17.01 -8.02 6.55
C GLY A 182 15.84 -7.16 7.01
N HIS A 183 14.76 -7.08 6.23
CA HIS A 183 13.54 -6.33 6.58
C HIS A 183 12.30 -7.20 6.75
N TYR A 184 12.46 -8.53 6.82
CA TYR A 184 11.37 -9.45 7.07
C TYR A 184 11.86 -10.69 7.80
N ASP A 185 10.94 -11.36 8.48
CA ASP A 185 11.08 -12.73 8.94
C ASP A 185 10.01 -13.58 8.23
N ILE A 186 10.34 -14.84 7.93
CA ILE A 186 9.37 -15.80 7.39
C ILE A 186 8.96 -16.71 8.55
N SER A 187 7.67 -16.82 8.82
CA SER A 187 7.20 -17.76 9.84
C SER A 187 7.46 -19.19 9.39
N THR A 188 8.11 -19.97 10.26
CA THR A 188 8.31 -21.41 10.07
C THR A 188 7.15 -22.24 10.63
N GLU A 189 6.27 -21.62 11.41
CA GLU A 189 5.12 -22.29 11.99
C GLU A 189 3.95 -22.31 10.99
N SER A 190 3.22 -23.43 10.96
CA SER A 190 2.04 -23.56 10.12
C SER A 190 0.92 -22.66 10.67
N VAL A 191 0.70 -21.52 10.02
CA VAL A 191 -0.39 -20.58 10.35
C VAL A 191 -1.75 -21.17 9.97
N SER A 192 -1.80 -21.90 8.85
CA SER A 192 -2.95 -22.63 8.34
C SER A 192 -2.51 -23.46 7.14
N ASP A 193 -3.16 -24.60 6.88
CA ASP A 193 -2.88 -25.43 5.72
C ASP A 193 -2.95 -24.65 4.39
N ASP A 194 -3.80 -23.63 4.31
CA ASP A 194 -3.96 -22.82 3.10
C ASP A 194 -2.86 -21.75 2.94
N VAL A 195 -2.12 -21.41 3.99
CA VAL A 195 -1.07 -20.38 3.94
C VAL A 195 0.22 -21.01 3.40
N VAL A 196 0.62 -20.57 2.22
CA VAL A 196 1.84 -21.04 1.55
C VAL A 196 3.07 -20.35 2.11
N MET A 197 2.92 -19.09 2.47
CA MET A 197 3.97 -18.28 3.07
C MET A 197 3.36 -17.19 3.95
N ALA A 198 3.91 -17.05 5.15
CA ALA A 198 3.65 -15.95 6.06
C ALA A 198 4.94 -15.15 6.26
N VAL A 199 4.88 -13.86 5.92
CA VAL A 199 6.02 -12.94 5.95
C VAL A 199 5.72 -11.79 6.89
N SER A 200 6.50 -11.63 7.94
CA SER A 200 6.38 -10.51 8.87
C SER A 200 7.41 -9.44 8.55
N PHE A 201 6.95 -8.28 8.08
CA PHE A 201 7.86 -7.18 7.71
C PHE A 201 8.27 -6.33 8.91
N LYS A 202 9.57 -6.07 9.05
CA LYS A 202 10.13 -5.17 10.07
C LYS A 202 10.01 -3.72 9.59
N ILE A 203 8.82 -3.14 9.75
CA ILE A 203 8.53 -1.80 9.25
C ILE A 203 9.18 -0.74 10.14
N ASN A 204 10.35 -0.26 9.72
CA ASN A 204 11.02 0.90 10.30
C ASN A 204 10.99 2.10 9.34
N ASN A 205 11.45 3.27 9.77
CA ASN A 205 11.43 4.50 8.95
C ASN A 205 12.10 4.33 7.56
N LYS A 206 13.15 3.50 7.45
CA LYS A 206 13.83 3.25 6.17
C LYS A 206 13.02 2.30 5.28
N PHE A 207 12.39 1.29 5.86
CA PHE A 207 11.63 0.28 5.12
C PHE A 207 10.21 0.72 4.78
N LYS A 208 9.61 1.63 5.54
CA LYS A 208 8.26 2.14 5.31
C LYS A 208 8.02 2.55 3.84
N ARG A 209 9.00 3.23 3.23
CA ARG A 209 8.95 3.65 1.81
C ARG A 209 8.96 2.48 0.82
N LYS A 210 9.49 1.33 1.22
CA LYS A 210 9.60 0.11 0.40
C LYS A 210 8.52 -0.92 0.73
N TYR A 211 7.81 -0.79 1.84
CA TYR A 211 6.82 -1.76 2.31
C TYR A 211 5.73 -2.02 1.26
N ALA A 212 5.09 -0.96 0.75
CA ALA A 212 4.08 -1.10 -0.32
C ALA A 212 4.64 -1.82 -1.56
N LYS A 213 5.91 -1.55 -1.92
CA LYS A 213 6.59 -2.21 -3.03
C LYS A 213 6.86 -3.68 -2.74
N ALA A 214 7.22 -4.03 -1.50
CA ALA A 214 7.41 -5.41 -1.09
C ALA A 214 6.10 -6.22 -1.16
N ILE A 215 4.99 -5.65 -0.67
CA ILE A 215 3.66 -6.25 -0.80
C ILE A 215 3.31 -6.47 -2.27
N TYR A 216 3.52 -5.46 -3.10
CA TYR A 216 3.28 -5.52 -4.54
C TYR A 216 4.11 -6.64 -5.20
N ASP A 217 5.43 -6.60 -5.07
CA ASP A 217 6.35 -7.52 -5.75
C ASP A 217 6.11 -8.98 -5.34
N CYS A 218 5.86 -9.22 -4.05
CA CYS A 218 5.61 -10.57 -3.54
C CYS A 218 4.28 -11.12 -4.04
N THR A 219 3.22 -10.31 -3.98
CA THR A 219 1.90 -10.73 -4.43
C THR A 219 1.85 -10.87 -5.96
N GLU A 220 2.59 -10.03 -6.68
CA GLU A 220 2.78 -10.15 -8.14
C GLU A 220 3.47 -11.46 -8.50
N ALA A 221 4.56 -11.81 -7.82
CA ALA A 221 5.25 -13.08 -8.04
C ALA A 221 4.34 -14.29 -7.83
N ALA A 222 3.53 -14.28 -6.77
CA ALA A 222 2.51 -15.31 -6.54
C ALA A 222 1.47 -15.34 -7.66
N THR A 223 0.97 -14.18 -8.09
CA THR A 223 -0.05 -14.07 -9.14
C THR A 223 0.44 -14.57 -10.49
N ILE A 224 1.64 -14.17 -10.91
CA ILE A 224 2.26 -14.63 -12.17
C ILE A 224 2.45 -16.14 -12.12
N LYS A 225 2.95 -16.67 -11.00
CA LYS A 225 3.17 -18.10 -10.86
C LYS A 225 1.86 -18.89 -10.91
N LEU A 226 0.79 -18.40 -10.27
CA LEU A 226 -0.54 -18.99 -10.36
C LEU A 226 -1.09 -19.00 -11.80
N LEU A 227 -0.85 -17.93 -12.57
CA LEU A 227 -1.28 -17.86 -13.97
C LEU A 227 -0.64 -18.94 -14.85
N GLU A 228 0.62 -19.30 -14.59
CA GLU A 228 1.32 -20.37 -15.32
C GLU A 228 0.64 -21.74 -15.15
N PHE A 229 0.00 -21.98 -14.00
CA PHE A 229 -0.72 -23.23 -13.72
C PHE A 229 -2.19 -23.20 -14.14
N ARG A 230 -2.68 -22.09 -14.70
CA ARG A 230 -4.08 -21.99 -15.12
C ARG A 230 -4.34 -22.91 -16.32
N LYS A 231 -5.29 -23.84 -16.18
CA LYS A 231 -5.73 -24.68 -17.30
C LYS A 231 -6.62 -23.88 -18.27
N PRO A 232 -6.49 -24.11 -19.59
CA PRO A 232 -7.47 -23.61 -20.55
C PRO A 232 -8.84 -24.20 -20.22
N LYS A 233 -9.89 -23.42 -20.50
CA LYS A 233 -11.27 -23.90 -20.42
C LYS A 233 -11.62 -24.74 -21.63
#